data_AF-G5QAA1-F1
#
_entry.id   AF-G5QAA1-F1
#
_cell.length_a   1.000
_cell.length_b   1.000
_cell.length_c   1.000
_cell.angle_alpha   90.00
_cell.angle_beta   90.00
_cell.angle_gamma   90.00
#
_symmetry.space_group_name_H-M   'P 1'
#
loop_
_entity.id
_entity.type
_entity.pdbx_description
1 polymer ?
#
loop_
_entity_poly.entity_id
_entity_poly.type
_entity_poly.pdbx_seq_one_letter_code
_entity_poly.pdbx_strand_id
1 'polypeptide(L)' 'MERGLRKKILLARHALFDEVAPASIGPLSAFDVLISDRPLPTDYAVHCRNGSVKVITPDSESE' A
#
# COMPACT_ATOMS: atom_id res chain seq x y z
N MET A 1 -14.32 -23.84 -10.58
CA MET A 1 -14.41 -22.37 -10.79
C MET A 1 -13.17 -21.76 -10.19
N GLU A 2 -12.17 -21.42 -11.01
CA GLU A 2 -11.02 -20.65 -10.54
C GLU A 2 -11.56 -19.29 -10.06
N ARG A 3 -11.60 -19.09 -8.74
CA ARG A 3 -11.83 -17.77 -8.14
C ARG A 3 -10.69 -16.90 -8.66
N GLY A 4 -10.96 -16.11 -9.70
CA GLY A 4 -10.00 -15.16 -10.26
C GLY A 4 -9.28 -14.42 -9.14
N LEU A 5 -7.95 -14.30 -9.25
CA LEU A 5 -7.06 -13.78 -8.21
C LEU A 5 -7.71 -12.59 -7.48
N ARG A 6 -8.12 -12.78 -6.23
CA ARG A 6 -8.63 -11.71 -5.38
C ARG A 6 -7.44 -10.90 -4.88
N LYS A 7 -7.06 -9.87 -5.63
CA LYS A 7 -5.99 -8.96 -5.22
C LYS A 7 -6.41 -8.16 -4.00
N LYS A 8 -5.60 -8.18 -2.94
CA LYS A 8 -5.81 -7.37 -1.74
C LYS A 8 -4.99 -6.09 -1.87
N ILE A 9 -5.68 -4.95 -1.88
CA ILE A 9 -5.10 -3.62 -2.08
C ILE A 9 -5.15 -2.88 -0.75
N LEU A 10 -4.00 -2.40 -0.28
CA LEU A 10 -3.92 -1.49 0.86
C LEU A 10 -3.80 -0.06 0.33
N LEU A 11 -4.78 0.77 0.66
CA LEU A 11 -4.81 2.19 0.32
C LEU A 11 -4.48 3.02 1.56
N ALA A 12 -3.33 3.70 1.55
CA ALA A 12 -2.91 4.63 2.60
C ALA A 12 -2.85 6.04 2.01
N ARG A 13 -3.98 6.75 2.03
CA ARG A 13 -4.04 8.18 1.65
C ARG A 13 -3.82 9.04 2.89
N HIS A 14 -2.57 9.28 3.25
CA HIS A 14 -2.18 9.99 4.45
C HIS A 14 -2.83 11.39 4.56
N ALA A 15 -3.14 12.06 3.45
CA ALA A 15 -3.79 13.37 3.46
C ALA A 15 -5.29 13.37 3.82
N LEU A 16 -5.94 12.20 3.89
CA LEU A 16 -7.39 12.07 4.16
C LEU A 16 -7.72 11.55 5.55
N PHE A 17 -6.71 11.33 6.41
CA PHE A 17 -6.91 10.82 7.76
C PHE A 17 -6.48 11.88 8.79
N ASP A 18 -7.43 12.39 9.57
CA ASP A 18 -7.17 13.26 10.72
C ASP A 18 -6.66 12.48 11.94
N GLU A 19 -6.93 11.17 11.98
CA GLU A 19 -6.45 10.24 13.01
C GLU A 19 -5.74 9.04 12.38
N VAL A 20 -4.52 8.76 12.86
CA VAL A 20 -3.75 7.57 12.48
C VAL A 20 -4.05 6.47 13.51
N ALA A 21 -5.05 5.64 13.24
CA ALA A 21 -5.25 4.44 14.04
C ALA A 21 -4.14 3.42 13.73
N PRO A 22 -3.61 2.68 14.72
CA PRO A 22 -2.80 1.49 14.48
C PRO A 22 -3.70 0.38 13.96
N ALA A 23 -4.21 0.55 12.73
CA ALA A 23 -4.92 -0.50 12.04
C ALA A 23 -3.86 -1.51 11.59
N SER A 24 -3.54 -2.47 12.46
CA SER A 24 -2.89 -3.70 12.03
C SER A 24 -3.90 -4.49 11.18
N ILE A 25 -4.06 -4.09 9.92
CA ILE A 25 -5.00 -4.67 8.95
C ILE A 25 -4.54 -6.09 8.54
N GLY A 26 -3.25 -6.40 8.74
CA GLY A 26 -2.64 -7.71 8.53
C GLY A 26 -1.14 -7.61 8.28
N PRO A 27 -0.43 -8.75 8.19
CA PRO A 27 0.97 -8.76 7.79
C PRO A 27 1.11 -8.27 6.34
N LEU A 28 2.26 -7.65 6.01
CA LEU A 28 2.51 -7.08 4.67
C LEU A 28 2.34 -8.12 3.53
N SER A 29 2.69 -9.38 3.80
CA SER A 29 2.50 -10.52 2.88
C SER A 29 1.04 -10.83 2.55
N ALA A 30 0.07 -10.26 3.29
CA ALA A 30 -1.34 -10.40 2.99
C ALA A 30 -1.80 -9.45 1.87
N PHE A 31 -0.93 -8.58 1.35
CA PHE A 31 -1.24 -7.57 0.35
C PHE A 31 -0.37 -7.73 -0.88
N ASP A 32 -0.94 -7.43 -2.05
CA ASP A 32 -0.22 -7.47 -3.31
C ASP A 32 0.30 -6.07 -3.70
N VAL A 33 -0.41 -5.03 -3.27
CA VAL A 33 -0.16 -3.64 -3.67
C VAL A 33 -0.36 -2.70 -2.47
N LEU A 34 0.61 -1.81 -2.27
CA LEU A 34 0.55 -0.66 -1.37
C LEU A 34 0.47 0.62 -2.19
N ILE A 35 -0.61 1.38 -2.03
CA ILE A 35 -0.78 2.68 -2.67
C ILE A 35 -0.64 3.75 -1.60
N SER A 36 0.38 4.61 -1.75
CA SER A 36 0.69 5.70 -0.83
C SER A 36 0.63 7.02 -1.60
N ASP A 37 -0.03 8.03 -1.06
CA ASP A 37 -0.06 9.39 -1.62
C ASP A 37 1.25 10.17 -1.40
N ARG A 38 2.16 9.62 -0.59
CA ARG A 38 3.50 10.17 -0.35
C ARG A 38 4.60 9.18 -0.70
N PRO A 39 5.81 9.67 -1.05
CA PRO A 39 6.97 8.80 -1.16
C PRO A 39 7.18 8.03 0.14
N LEU A 40 7.35 6.71 0.03
CA LEU A 40 7.70 5.89 1.19
C LEU A 40 9.17 6.10 1.56
N PRO A 41 9.54 5.99 2.83
CA PRO A 41 10.94 5.86 3.25
C PRO A 41 11.64 4.73 2.47
N THR A 42 12.90 4.95 2.10
CA THR A 42 13.66 4.02 1.22
C THR A 42 13.74 2.61 1.79
N ASP A 43 13.98 2.49 3.09
CA ASP A 43 14.01 1.25 3.86
C ASP A 43 12.66 0.51 3.81
N TYR A 44 11.55 1.24 3.90
CA TYR A 44 10.22 0.65 3.83
C TYR A 44 9.81 0.22 2.42
N ALA A 45 10.23 0.98 1.39
CA ALA A 45 10.05 0.58 0.00
C ALA A 45 10.82 -0.72 -0.33
N VAL A 46 12.05 -0.87 0.20
CA VAL A 46 12.83 -2.11 0.09
C VAL A 46 12.12 -3.26 0.82
N HIS A 47 11.59 -3.01 2.02
CA HIS A 47 10.83 -4.00 2.77
C HIS A 47 9.58 -4.49 2.00
N CYS A 48 8.83 -3.59 1.35
CA CYS A 48 7.70 -3.93 0.48
C CYS A 48 8.13 -4.78 -0.71
N ARG A 49 9.22 -4.40 -1.38
CA ARG A 49 9.76 -5.16 -2.52
C ARG A 49 10.18 -6.57 -2.12
N ASN A 50 10.83 -6.72 -0.96
CA ASN A 50 11.22 -8.03 -0.42
C ASN A 50 9.99 -8.89 -0.07
N GLY A 51 8.89 -8.26 0.35
CA GLY A 51 7.60 -8.90 0.58
C GLY A 51 6.78 -9.19 -0.69
N SER A 52 7.32 -8.95 -1.88
CA SER A 52 6.60 -9.02 -3.17
C SER A 52 5.39 -8.07 -3.27
N VAL A 53 5.40 -6.97 -2.51
CA VAL A 53 4.35 -5.96 -2.52
C VAL A 53 4.74 -4.83 -3.47
N LYS A 54 3.88 -4.53 -4.44
CA LYS A 54 4.09 -3.42 -5.36
C LYS A 54 3.73 -2.09 -4.68
N VAL A 55 4.67 -1.16 -4.64
CA VAL A 55 4.42 0.21 -4.17
C VAL A 55 4.00 1.07 -5.35
N ILE A 56 2.92 1.85 -5.18
CA ILE A 56 2.47 2.86 -6.14
C ILE A 56 2.36 4.18 -5.37
N THR A 57 3.09 5.18 -5.82
CA THR A 57 2.90 6.57 -5.40
C THR A 57 2.32 7.33 -6.59
N PRO A 58 1.01 7.63 -6.61
CA PRO A 58 0.42 8.42 -7.67
C PRO A 58 1.06 9.81 -7.66
N ASP A 59 1.52 10.27 -8.83
CA ASP A 59 1.86 11.69 -8.98
C ASP A 59 0.61 12.51 -8.69
N SER A 60 0.76 13.57 -7.90
CA SER A 60 -0.37 14.47 -7.56
C SER A 60 -0.79 15.36 -8.76
N GLU A 61 -0.24 15.14 -9.95
CA GLU A 61 -0.46 15.96 -11.15
C GLU A 61 -1.45 15.31 -12.13
N SER A 62 -2.69 15.12 -11.72
CA SER A 62 -3.79 14.89 -12.66
C SER A 62 -5.05 15.58 -12.15
N GLU A 63 -5.01 16.91 -12.21
CA GLU A 63 -6.19 17.76 -12.40
C GLU A 63 -6.24 18.23 -13.87
#